data_AF-A0AB37WG37-F1
#
_entry.id   AF-A0AB37WG37-F1
#
_cell.length_a   1.000
_cell.length_b   1.000
_cell.length_c   1.000
_cell.angle_alpha   90.00
_cell.angle_beta   90.00
_cell.angle_gamma   90.00
#
_symmetry.space_group_name_H-M   'P 1'
#
loop_
_entity.id
_entity.type
_entity.pdbx_description
1 polymer ?
#
loop_
_entity_poly.entity_id
_entity_poly.type
_entity_poly.pdbx_seq_one_letter_code
_entity_poly.pdbx_strand_id
1 'polypeptide(L)'
;MATQQSSTEPLRPLTPQADASRPTTAGQADTLPVPSMHVDGASDDERQPRSTTPVNNDASLNPSAQPSRVPSPNPHAQFPHTQVTYDDPDFTRPPPLKYTLRTRKKSIFWFWTLIILDCVFMPIGLYFGMWYGLTRDQLSANAVFSISTALLGTVSIVEYFIRFHRLWKKGSSCRVIGAQRWYLDWFHWNLSVGWFFVMIELIAGTCPHDPPIRVLAMPAPTMMFAIGCELLLVDILRYMNVPAPCRISSLPQGAPLRPGIYAYIEDICAVDGSGGTEFRQRLNLRYQASKGFRMMLHRLTLFWAIGAIICAVVATAIIFTIQRDAAYVVGWVLPFLWAGIWTAITIPWVQRELKKEYEEWTTANFKA
;
A
#
# COMPACT_ATOMS: atom_id res chain seq x y z
N MET A 1 15.03 58.33 -31.27
CA MET A 1 16.40 58.05 -31.77
C MET A 1 17.07 57.11 -30.79
N ALA A 2 17.91 56.17 -31.27
CA ALA A 2 19.03 55.51 -30.57
C ALA A 2 18.79 54.79 -29.20
N THR A 3 19.34 53.60 -28.90
CA THR A 3 19.72 52.41 -29.71
C THR A 3 19.83 51.19 -28.76
N GLN A 4 19.98 49.97 -29.30
CA GLN A 4 20.22 48.74 -28.54
C GLN A 4 21.72 48.46 -28.31
N GLN A 5 22.05 47.75 -27.23
CA GLN A 5 23.08 46.69 -27.09
C GLN A 5 23.01 46.19 -25.62
N SER A 6 22.84 44.90 -25.28
CA SER A 6 23.43 43.64 -25.76
C SER A 6 24.91 43.51 -25.38
N SER A 7 25.19 42.60 -24.43
CA SER A 7 26.52 42.14 -24.06
C SER A 7 26.52 40.61 -23.98
N THR A 8 27.62 40.00 -24.38
CA THR A 8 27.77 38.56 -24.62
C THR A 8 29.20 38.12 -24.28
N GLU A 9 29.51 36.84 -24.50
CA GLU A 9 30.87 36.29 -24.62
C GLU A 9 31.61 35.99 -23.28
N PRO A 10 32.70 35.17 -23.27
CA PRO A 10 32.49 33.75 -22.96
C PRO A 10 33.48 33.17 -21.93
N LEU A 11 33.34 31.88 -21.65
CA LEU A 11 34.37 31.06 -21.00
C LEU A 11 34.84 29.92 -21.92
N ARG A 12 36.16 29.74 -22.04
CA ARG A 12 36.82 28.56 -22.63
C ARG A 12 37.92 28.03 -21.70
N PRO A 13 38.32 26.75 -21.84
CA PRO A 13 38.96 26.01 -20.76
C PRO A 13 40.50 25.94 -20.85
N LEU A 14 41.12 25.55 -19.73
CA LEU A 14 42.49 25.03 -19.66
C LEU A 14 42.55 23.78 -18.76
N THR A 15 42.86 22.65 -19.39
CA THR A 15 43.53 21.47 -18.82
C THR A 15 44.97 21.46 -19.38
N PRO A 16 45.90 20.59 -18.91
CA PRO A 16 45.86 19.63 -17.79
C PRO A 16 47.09 19.74 -16.85
N GLN A 17 47.15 18.89 -15.82
CA GLN A 17 48.38 18.11 -15.56
C GLN A 17 48.08 16.85 -14.73
N ALA A 18 48.98 15.86 -14.80
CA ALA A 18 48.90 14.61 -14.04
C ALA A 18 50.32 14.10 -13.73
N ASP A 19 50.57 13.73 -12.48
CA ASP A 19 51.73 13.02 -11.91
C ASP A 19 51.47 12.87 -10.38
N ALA A 20 51.99 11.93 -9.59
CA ALA A 20 52.67 10.65 -9.85
C ALA A 20 52.71 9.82 -8.53
N SER A 21 53.51 8.72 -8.51
CA SER A 21 54.08 7.99 -7.35
C SER A 21 53.17 7.42 -6.23
N ARG A 22 53.06 6.08 -6.23
CA ARG A 22 53.17 5.18 -5.03
C ARG A 22 54.65 5.14 -4.54
N PRO A 23 55.07 4.55 -3.38
CA PRO A 23 54.64 3.21 -2.86
C PRO A 23 54.69 2.97 -1.30
N THR A 24 54.41 1.71 -0.87
CA THR A 24 54.95 0.98 0.34
C THR A 24 54.60 1.44 1.79
N THR A 25 54.45 0.61 2.85
CA THR A 25 54.45 -0.89 3.07
C THR A 25 53.68 -1.30 4.36
N ALA A 26 53.35 -2.61 4.46
CA ALA A 26 53.24 -3.48 5.67
C ALA A 26 52.05 -3.33 6.66
N GLY A 27 51.58 -4.39 7.35
CA GLY A 27 51.85 -5.86 7.31
C GLY A 27 50.60 -6.68 6.88
N GLN A 28 50.67 -7.97 6.49
CA GLN A 28 50.97 -9.18 7.29
C GLN A 28 50.08 -9.33 8.55
N ALA A 29 49.47 -10.48 8.88
CA ALA A 29 49.35 -11.82 8.25
C ALA A 29 48.30 -12.64 9.07
N ASP A 30 47.62 -13.72 8.66
CA ASP A 30 47.29 -14.41 7.39
C ASP A 30 46.01 -15.29 7.67
N THR A 31 45.51 -16.33 6.96
CA THR A 31 45.93 -17.20 5.82
C THR A 31 44.67 -17.77 5.12
N LEU A 32 44.83 -18.60 4.07
CA LEU A 32 43.82 -19.55 3.53
C LEU A 32 44.46 -20.94 3.32
N PRO A 33 43.69 -22.05 3.25
CA PRO A 33 43.30 -22.57 1.93
C PRO A 33 41.89 -23.21 1.85
N VAL A 34 41.40 -23.39 0.62
CA VAL A 34 40.18 -24.13 0.26
C VAL A 34 40.51 -25.22 -0.76
N PRO A 35 39.99 -26.44 -0.57
CA PRO A 35 39.48 -27.28 -1.68
C PRO A 35 38.14 -27.95 -1.31
N SER A 36 37.30 -28.45 -2.23
CA SER A 36 37.15 -28.26 -3.68
C SER A 36 35.74 -28.76 -4.08
N MET A 37 35.23 -28.43 -5.27
CA MET A 37 33.88 -28.86 -5.72
C MET A 37 33.90 -30.21 -6.45
N HIS A 38 32.89 -31.05 -6.18
CA HIS A 38 32.35 -32.01 -7.14
C HIS A 38 30.84 -32.18 -6.94
N VAL A 39 30.15 -32.57 -8.03
CA VAL A 39 28.70 -32.76 -8.11
C VAL A 39 28.45 -33.95 -9.03
N ASP A 40 27.72 -34.96 -8.55
CA ASP A 40 26.68 -35.75 -9.26
C ASP A 40 26.37 -37.04 -8.50
N GLY A 41 25.22 -37.66 -8.80
CA GLY A 41 24.83 -38.98 -8.31
C GLY A 41 23.54 -38.96 -7.49
N ALA A 42 22.52 -39.69 -7.96
CA ALA A 42 21.26 -39.92 -7.26
C ALA A 42 20.96 -41.42 -7.22
N SER A 43 20.52 -41.92 -6.06
CA SER A 43 19.74 -43.16 -5.94
C SER A 43 19.11 -43.33 -4.55
N ASP A 44 17.81 -43.61 -4.58
CA ASP A 44 17.07 -44.65 -3.85
C ASP A 44 16.82 -44.62 -2.33
N ASP A 45 15.73 -45.30 -1.98
CA ASP A 45 15.09 -45.46 -0.68
C ASP A 45 15.95 -46.18 0.38
N GLU A 46 15.65 -45.95 1.67
CA GLU A 46 15.00 -47.03 2.45
C GLU A 46 14.26 -46.54 3.71
N ARG A 47 13.54 -47.47 4.37
CA ARG A 47 12.58 -47.20 5.44
C ARG A 47 13.16 -47.42 6.86
N GLN A 48 12.48 -46.79 7.82
CA GLN A 48 12.13 -47.23 9.19
C GLN A 48 12.55 -48.67 9.63
N PRO A 49 12.82 -48.93 10.95
CA PRO A 49 11.95 -48.42 12.02
C PRO A 49 12.55 -48.06 13.40
N ARG A 50 11.66 -47.43 14.18
CA ARG A 50 11.67 -47.22 15.64
C ARG A 50 11.83 -48.53 16.43
N SER A 51 12.78 -48.59 17.37
CA SER A 51 12.85 -49.62 18.42
C SER A 51 12.13 -49.17 19.71
N THR A 52 11.95 -50.08 20.69
CA THR A 52 11.06 -49.86 21.85
C THR A 52 11.61 -50.46 23.16
N THR A 53 11.38 -49.74 24.28
CA THR A 53 11.20 -50.26 25.67
C THR A 53 12.40 -50.95 26.39
N PRO A 54 12.37 -51.14 27.73
CA PRO A 54 11.94 -50.21 28.81
C PRO A 54 12.82 -50.25 30.12
N VAL A 55 12.34 -49.53 31.16
CA VAL A 55 12.67 -49.58 32.62
C VAL A 55 14.10 -49.36 33.16
N ASN A 56 14.26 -48.33 34.02
CA ASN A 56 14.28 -48.54 35.48
C ASN A 56 14.09 -47.21 36.26
N ASN A 57 13.64 -47.33 37.52
CA ASN A 57 13.39 -46.22 38.46
C ASN A 57 14.72 -45.79 39.17
N ASP A 58 14.83 -44.76 40.01
CA ASP A 58 13.84 -44.21 40.97
C ASP A 58 14.15 -42.78 41.48
N ALA A 59 13.24 -42.26 42.31
CA ALA A 59 13.35 -41.13 43.25
C ALA A 59 13.39 -39.66 42.75
N SER A 60 12.33 -38.93 43.14
CA SER A 60 12.25 -37.49 43.47
C SER A 60 12.58 -36.42 42.42
N LEU A 61 11.54 -35.76 41.87
CA LEU A 61 11.14 -34.38 42.21
C LEU A 61 9.80 -34.02 41.52
N ASN A 62 8.98 -33.15 42.13
CA ASN A 62 7.60 -32.86 41.70
C ASN A 62 7.53 -31.87 40.51
N PRO A 63 7.08 -32.25 39.29
CA PRO A 63 7.19 -31.44 38.09
C PRO A 63 5.83 -30.96 37.55
N SER A 64 5.04 -30.26 38.37
CA SER A 64 3.71 -29.74 37.97
C SER A 64 3.59 -28.20 37.96
N ALA A 65 4.69 -27.48 38.22
CA ALA A 65 4.79 -26.04 38.05
C ALA A 65 5.70 -25.69 36.85
N GLN A 66 5.20 -25.86 35.62
CA GLN A 66 5.86 -25.30 34.44
C GLN A 66 5.44 -23.83 34.26
N PRO A 67 6.30 -22.83 34.52
CA PRO A 67 6.06 -21.48 34.03
C PRO A 67 6.01 -21.51 32.50
N SER A 68 5.09 -20.76 31.90
CA SER A 68 4.87 -20.74 30.45
C SER A 68 6.16 -20.34 29.72
N ARG A 69 6.84 -21.33 29.13
CA ARG A 69 8.14 -21.14 28.48
C ARG A 69 7.97 -20.20 27.28
N VAL A 70 8.54 -19.00 27.38
CA VAL A 70 8.56 -18.01 26.30
C VAL A 70 9.08 -18.69 25.03
N PRO A 71 8.41 -18.54 23.86
CA PRO A 71 8.85 -19.17 22.62
C PRO A 71 10.28 -18.74 22.28
N SER A 72 11.22 -19.69 22.34
CA SER A 72 12.61 -19.46 21.94
C SER A 72 12.64 -19.03 20.47
N PRO A 73 13.31 -17.90 20.10
CA PRO A 73 13.36 -17.44 18.72
C PRO A 73 13.89 -18.54 17.80
N ASN A 74 13.10 -18.94 16.79
CA ASN A 74 13.53 -19.95 15.83
C ASN A 74 14.60 -19.34 14.91
N PRO A 75 15.88 -19.80 14.95
CA PRO A 75 16.97 -19.18 14.19
C PRO A 75 16.81 -19.33 12.66
N HIS A 76 15.93 -20.22 12.20
CA HIS A 76 15.64 -20.42 10.77
C HIS A 76 14.51 -19.51 10.25
N ALA A 77 13.88 -18.68 11.09
CA ALA A 77 12.96 -17.65 10.64
C ALA A 77 13.73 -16.52 9.91
N GLN A 78 13.57 -16.41 8.59
CA GLN A 78 14.36 -15.51 7.72
C GLN A 78 14.04 -14.01 7.84
N PHE A 79 13.84 -13.47 9.05
CA PHE A 79 13.55 -12.04 9.30
C PHE A 79 14.36 -11.35 10.43
N PRO A 80 15.54 -11.84 10.91
CA PRO A 80 16.18 -11.33 12.13
C PRO A 80 16.55 -9.84 12.07
N HIS A 81 16.92 -9.33 10.89
CA HIS A 81 17.29 -7.94 10.65
C HIS A 81 16.10 -6.99 10.41
N THR A 82 14.86 -7.45 10.63
CA THR A 82 13.66 -6.57 10.61
C THR A 82 12.72 -6.79 11.80
N GLN A 83 12.97 -7.78 12.66
CA GLN A 83 12.12 -8.06 13.82
C GLN A 83 12.23 -6.91 14.83
N VAL A 84 11.15 -6.15 14.99
CA VAL A 84 11.12 -5.00 15.89
C VAL A 84 11.11 -5.49 17.34
N THR A 85 12.28 -5.50 17.97
CA THR A 85 12.42 -5.54 19.43
C THR A 85 11.77 -4.31 20.05
N TYR A 86 11.28 -4.45 21.27
CA TYR A 86 10.64 -3.38 22.02
C TYR A 86 11.52 -3.00 23.21
N ASP A 87 11.89 -1.73 23.26
CA ASP A 87 12.96 -1.20 24.12
C ASP A 87 12.50 -0.88 25.57
N ASP A 88 11.19 -1.03 25.82
CA ASP A 88 10.48 -0.70 27.08
C ASP A 88 9.87 -2.01 27.64
N PRO A 89 10.47 -2.68 28.63
CA PRO A 89 9.97 -3.97 29.12
C PRO A 89 8.60 -3.87 29.81
N ASP A 90 8.26 -2.69 30.32
CA ASP A 90 7.08 -2.46 31.17
C ASP A 90 5.86 -1.97 30.37
N PHE A 91 6.00 -1.83 29.05
CA PHE A 91 4.94 -1.33 28.14
C PHE A 91 4.30 -0.03 28.64
N THR A 92 5.10 0.90 29.16
CA THR A 92 4.61 2.15 29.78
C THR A 92 3.75 3.01 28.85
N ARG A 93 3.91 2.83 27.53
CA ARG A 93 3.30 3.62 26.45
C ARG A 93 2.82 2.69 25.33
N PRO A 94 1.72 3.02 24.61
CA PRO A 94 1.24 2.17 23.52
C PRO A 94 2.30 2.05 22.41
N PRO A 95 2.52 0.87 21.79
CA PRO A 95 3.61 0.63 20.85
C PRO A 95 3.75 1.74 19.79
N PRO A 96 4.93 2.39 19.69
CA PRO A 96 5.10 3.54 18.82
C PRO A 96 5.26 3.07 17.38
N LEU A 97 4.44 3.62 16.47
CA LEU A 97 4.54 3.32 15.04
C LEU A 97 5.88 3.77 14.42
N LYS A 98 6.63 4.66 15.10
CA LYS A 98 7.92 5.26 14.67
C LYS A 98 7.90 5.73 13.20
N TYR A 99 6.71 6.16 12.71
CA TYR A 99 6.43 6.60 11.34
C TYR A 99 5.71 7.95 11.35
N THR A 100 6.00 8.83 10.38
CA THR A 100 5.40 10.16 10.31
C THR A 100 5.14 10.62 8.88
N LEU A 101 3.92 11.09 8.62
CA LEU A 101 3.54 11.71 7.34
C LEU A 101 4.08 13.16 7.22
N ARG A 102 4.52 13.77 8.33
CA ARG A 102 4.91 15.20 8.36
C ARG A 102 6.17 15.50 7.53
N THR A 103 7.10 14.55 7.45
CA THR A 103 8.31 14.65 6.60
C THR A 103 8.01 14.40 5.12
N ARG A 104 6.93 13.67 4.81
CA ARG A 104 6.58 13.23 3.45
C ARG A 104 5.58 14.13 2.72
N LYS A 105 5.12 15.22 3.37
CA LYS A 105 4.13 16.19 2.84
C LYS A 105 4.36 16.60 1.38
N LYS A 106 5.60 16.89 0.96
CA LYS A 106 5.91 17.30 -0.42
C LYS A 106 5.59 16.19 -1.44
N SER A 107 5.94 14.94 -1.13
CA SER A 107 5.64 13.78 -1.98
C SER A 107 4.14 13.50 -2.03
N ILE A 108 3.45 13.57 -0.89
CA ILE A 108 1.99 13.39 -0.81
C ILE A 108 1.27 14.48 -1.63
N PHE A 109 1.71 15.74 -1.52
CA PHE A 109 1.15 16.85 -2.29
C PHE A 109 1.31 16.66 -3.80
N TRP A 110 2.52 16.35 -4.28
CA TRP A 110 2.76 16.12 -5.71
C TRP A 110 1.99 14.91 -6.24
N PHE A 111 1.93 13.81 -5.48
CA PHE A 111 1.16 12.61 -5.83
C PHE A 111 -0.33 12.93 -6.05
N TRP A 112 -0.99 13.58 -5.08
CA TRP A 112 -2.40 13.97 -5.22
C TRP A 112 -2.62 15.05 -6.28
N THR A 113 -1.68 15.96 -6.48
CA THR A 113 -1.75 16.98 -7.55
C THR A 113 -1.73 16.31 -8.93
N LEU A 114 -0.84 15.35 -9.14
CA LEU A 114 -0.74 14.60 -10.39
C LEU A 114 -1.98 13.72 -10.61
N ILE A 115 -2.50 13.05 -9.58
CA ILE A 115 -3.75 12.26 -9.68
C ILE A 115 -4.96 13.14 -10.02
N ILE A 116 -5.13 14.31 -9.40
CA ILE A 116 -6.25 15.21 -9.72
C ILE A 116 -6.10 15.78 -11.13
N LEU A 117 -4.87 16.03 -11.59
CA LEU A 117 -4.60 16.44 -12.98
C LEU A 117 -4.95 15.32 -13.98
N ASP A 118 -4.52 14.09 -13.71
CA ASP A 118 -4.67 12.91 -14.58
C ASP A 118 -6.10 12.34 -14.61
N CYS A 119 -6.82 12.39 -13.48
CA CYS A 119 -8.13 11.77 -13.32
C CYS A 119 -9.31 12.76 -13.29
N VAL A 120 -9.09 14.07 -13.16
CA VAL A 120 -10.16 15.08 -13.14
C VAL A 120 -9.96 16.15 -14.21
N PHE A 121 -8.81 16.83 -14.21
CA PHE A 121 -8.59 17.90 -15.19
C PHE A 121 -8.34 17.39 -16.61
N MET A 122 -7.63 16.28 -16.79
CA MET A 122 -7.38 15.70 -18.11
C MET A 122 -8.66 15.17 -18.77
N PRO A 123 -9.52 14.33 -18.13
CA PRO A 123 -10.70 13.79 -18.82
C PRO A 123 -11.74 14.86 -19.16
N ILE A 124 -11.88 15.89 -18.31
CA ILE A 124 -12.76 17.04 -18.54
C ILE A 124 -12.16 17.96 -19.61
N GLY A 125 -10.88 18.32 -19.50
CA GLY A 125 -10.19 19.20 -20.44
C GLY A 125 -10.07 18.62 -21.85
N LEU A 126 -9.82 17.31 -21.96
CA LEU A 126 -9.83 16.59 -23.23
C LEU A 126 -11.24 16.49 -23.81
N TYR A 127 -12.26 16.20 -22.99
CA TYR A 127 -13.65 16.18 -23.46
C TYR A 127 -14.07 17.55 -24.01
N PHE A 128 -14.07 18.61 -23.21
CA PHE A 128 -14.51 19.92 -23.70
C PHE A 128 -13.58 20.50 -24.79
N GLY A 129 -12.27 20.31 -24.65
CA GLY A 129 -11.28 20.78 -25.62
C GLY A 129 -11.40 20.14 -27.00
N MET A 130 -11.61 18.82 -27.08
CA MET A 130 -11.80 18.13 -28.35
C MET A 130 -13.25 18.16 -28.87
N TRP A 131 -14.26 18.26 -28.01
CA TRP A 131 -15.67 18.28 -28.42
C TRP A 131 -16.16 19.67 -28.87
N TYR A 132 -15.60 20.75 -28.31
CA TYR A 132 -15.97 22.14 -28.63
C TYR A 132 -14.83 22.96 -29.26
N GLY A 133 -13.56 22.58 -29.07
CA GLY A 133 -12.41 23.36 -29.55
C GLY A 133 -11.72 22.82 -30.82
N LEU A 134 -11.79 21.51 -31.08
CA LEU A 134 -11.37 20.89 -32.34
C LEU A 134 -12.60 20.49 -33.13
N THR A 135 -12.60 20.77 -34.43
CA THR A 135 -13.80 20.76 -35.28
C THR A 135 -14.49 19.40 -35.27
N ARG A 136 -15.81 19.43 -35.09
CA ARG A 136 -16.73 18.28 -35.21
C ARG A 136 -16.63 17.56 -36.57
N ASP A 137 -16.06 18.24 -37.56
CA ASP A 137 -15.82 17.80 -38.94
C ASP A 137 -14.39 17.23 -39.16
N GLN A 138 -13.56 17.14 -38.11
CA GLN A 138 -12.19 16.62 -38.16
C GLN A 138 -12.01 15.31 -37.39
N LEU A 139 -12.64 15.17 -36.21
CA LEU A 139 -12.58 13.94 -35.40
C LEU A 139 -13.99 13.38 -35.16
N SER A 140 -14.13 12.05 -35.22
CA SER A 140 -15.33 11.37 -34.75
C SER A 140 -15.42 11.37 -33.22
N ALA A 141 -16.64 11.29 -32.68
CA ALA A 141 -16.87 11.16 -31.24
C ALA A 141 -16.04 10.01 -30.62
N ASN A 142 -15.97 8.87 -31.32
CA ASN A 142 -15.20 7.71 -30.88
C ASN A 142 -13.69 7.99 -30.82
N ALA A 143 -13.14 8.77 -31.75
CA ALA A 143 -11.74 9.19 -31.68
C ALA A 143 -11.49 10.08 -30.44
N VAL A 144 -12.36 11.06 -30.19
CA VAL A 144 -12.30 11.95 -29.01
C VAL A 144 -12.28 11.16 -27.71
N PHE A 145 -13.25 10.26 -27.52
CA PHE A 145 -13.33 9.47 -26.29
C PHE A 145 -12.26 8.38 -26.21
N SER A 146 -11.81 7.78 -27.33
CA SER A 146 -10.71 6.81 -27.32
C SER A 146 -9.37 7.45 -26.93
N ILE A 147 -9.08 8.66 -27.45
CA ILE A 147 -7.89 9.44 -27.07
C ILE A 147 -7.97 9.83 -25.59
N SER A 148 -9.14 10.29 -25.12
CA SER A 148 -9.34 10.61 -23.71
C SER A 148 -9.16 9.37 -22.82
N THR A 149 -9.70 8.21 -23.20
CA THR A 149 -9.55 6.94 -22.48
C THR A 149 -8.11 6.42 -22.46
N ALA A 150 -7.37 6.57 -23.57
CA ALA A 150 -5.99 6.08 -23.67
C ALA A 150 -4.97 6.92 -22.88
N LEU A 151 -5.28 8.19 -22.60
CA LEU A 151 -4.44 9.08 -21.79
C LEU A 151 -4.84 9.08 -20.30
N LEU A 152 -6.11 8.83 -19.99
CA LEU A 152 -6.67 8.82 -18.64
C LEU A 152 -6.03 7.73 -17.78
N GLY A 153 -5.57 8.12 -16.58
CA GLY A 153 -5.00 7.18 -15.62
C GLY A 153 -3.51 6.89 -15.86
N THR A 154 -2.83 7.63 -16.73
CA THR A 154 -1.39 7.45 -17.00
C THR A 154 -0.56 7.53 -15.71
N VAL A 155 -0.88 8.48 -14.81
CA VAL A 155 -0.20 8.59 -13.50
C VAL A 155 -0.51 7.38 -12.62
N SER A 156 -1.75 6.92 -12.62
CA SER A 156 -2.19 5.76 -11.84
C SER A 156 -1.55 4.45 -12.30
N ILE A 157 -1.42 4.25 -13.62
CA ILE A 157 -0.76 3.10 -14.24
C ILE A 157 0.75 3.14 -13.94
N VAL A 158 1.39 4.31 -14.02
CA VAL A 158 2.81 4.48 -13.68
C VAL A 158 3.07 4.16 -12.21
N GLU A 159 2.28 4.67 -11.25
CA GLU A 159 2.48 4.30 -9.83
C GLU A 159 2.14 2.82 -9.58
N TYR A 160 1.16 2.22 -10.28
CA TYR A 160 0.89 0.79 -10.21
C TYR A 160 2.13 -0.05 -10.60
N PHE A 161 2.82 0.29 -11.69
CA PHE A 161 4.07 -0.36 -12.10
C PHE A 161 5.25 -0.06 -11.14
N ILE A 162 5.35 1.16 -10.61
CA ILE A 162 6.34 1.52 -9.59
C ILE A 162 6.13 0.69 -8.31
N ARG A 163 4.88 0.54 -7.86
CA ARG A 163 4.49 -0.27 -6.70
C ARG A 163 4.80 -1.75 -6.92
N PHE A 164 4.45 -2.28 -8.09
CA PHE A 164 4.81 -3.64 -8.51
C PHE A 164 6.33 -3.84 -8.46
N HIS A 165 7.12 -2.93 -9.03
CA HIS A 165 8.58 -2.98 -8.99
C HIS A 165 9.13 -2.94 -7.55
N ARG A 166 8.60 -2.05 -6.69
CA ARG A 166 8.98 -1.96 -5.26
C ARG A 166 8.74 -3.28 -4.54
N LEU A 167 7.62 -3.98 -4.79
CA LEU A 167 7.33 -5.30 -4.22
C LEU A 167 8.21 -6.41 -4.81
N TRP A 168 8.46 -6.39 -6.12
CA TRP A 168 9.15 -7.44 -6.88
C TRP A 168 10.68 -7.47 -6.70
N LYS A 169 11.29 -6.36 -6.29
CA LYS A 169 12.76 -6.23 -6.17
C LYS A 169 13.35 -7.30 -5.23
N LYS A 170 14.49 -7.90 -5.63
CA LYS A 170 15.26 -8.83 -4.77
C LYS A 170 15.70 -8.06 -3.51
N GLY A 171 15.42 -8.60 -2.32
CA GLY A 171 15.67 -7.91 -1.05
C GLY A 171 14.77 -6.70 -0.75
N SER A 172 13.56 -6.60 -1.33
CA SER A 172 12.64 -5.49 -1.03
C SER A 172 12.29 -5.39 0.47
N SER A 173 12.62 -4.25 1.06
CA SER A 173 12.22 -3.84 2.41
C SER A 173 10.72 -3.51 2.53
N CYS A 174 9.99 -3.45 1.41
CA CYS A 174 8.56 -3.13 1.37
C CYS A 174 7.67 -4.35 1.11
N ARG A 175 8.19 -5.58 1.21
CA ARG A 175 7.39 -6.81 1.04
C ARG A 175 6.45 -7.06 2.24
N VAL A 176 5.38 -7.80 1.97
CA VAL A 176 4.47 -8.36 2.97
C VAL A 176 5.21 -9.40 3.84
N ILE A 177 4.96 -9.41 5.17
CA ILE A 177 5.73 -10.20 6.13
C ILE A 177 5.53 -11.71 5.90
N GLY A 178 6.59 -12.46 5.58
CA GLY A 178 6.49 -13.90 5.32
C GLY A 178 5.75 -14.26 4.01
N ALA A 179 5.79 -13.39 2.99
CA ALA A 179 5.25 -13.68 1.67
C ALA A 179 6.37 -13.95 0.63
N GLN A 180 6.09 -14.81 -0.35
CA GLN A 180 7.01 -15.08 -1.46
C GLN A 180 7.18 -13.84 -2.37
N ARG A 181 8.25 -13.83 -3.18
CA ARG A 181 8.61 -12.72 -4.08
C ARG A 181 7.49 -12.30 -5.05
N TRP A 182 6.67 -13.26 -5.47
CA TRP A 182 5.60 -13.11 -6.46
C TRP A 182 4.26 -12.65 -5.85
N TYR A 183 4.16 -12.55 -4.53
CA TYR A 183 2.92 -12.19 -3.85
C TYR A 183 2.74 -10.66 -3.79
N LEU A 184 1.64 -10.18 -4.36
CA LEU A 184 1.23 -8.78 -4.35
C LEU A 184 0.43 -8.46 -3.07
N ASP A 185 0.43 -7.20 -2.66
CA ASP A 185 -0.30 -6.79 -1.45
C ASP A 185 -1.81 -6.60 -1.70
N TRP A 186 -2.60 -6.63 -0.62
CA TRP A 186 -4.06 -6.64 -0.67
C TRP A 186 -4.63 -5.38 -1.30
N PHE A 187 -4.08 -4.21 -0.98
CA PHE A 187 -4.46 -2.96 -1.64
C PHE A 187 -4.17 -2.99 -3.15
N HIS A 188 -3.02 -3.53 -3.57
CA HIS A 188 -2.69 -3.64 -4.99
C HIS A 188 -3.67 -4.55 -5.73
N TRP A 189 -4.06 -5.71 -5.16
CA TRP A 189 -5.10 -6.57 -5.73
C TRP A 189 -6.46 -5.88 -5.87
N ASN A 190 -6.92 -5.15 -4.83
CA ASN A 190 -8.18 -4.41 -4.92
C ASN A 190 -8.11 -3.26 -5.92
N LEU A 191 -6.96 -2.61 -6.04
CA LEU A 191 -6.70 -1.63 -7.10
C LEU A 191 -6.75 -2.27 -8.49
N SER A 192 -6.23 -3.49 -8.69
CA SER A 192 -6.37 -4.26 -9.93
C SER A 192 -7.85 -4.57 -10.25
N VAL A 193 -8.62 -5.00 -9.26
CA VAL A 193 -10.05 -5.34 -9.43
C VAL A 193 -10.88 -4.09 -9.74
N GLY A 194 -10.63 -2.97 -9.06
CA GLY A 194 -11.25 -1.68 -9.40
C GLY A 194 -10.91 -1.22 -10.82
N TRP A 195 -9.63 -1.33 -11.22
CA TRP A 195 -9.21 -1.01 -12.60
C TRP A 195 -9.82 -1.94 -13.65
N PHE A 196 -10.06 -3.22 -13.34
CA PHE A 196 -10.73 -4.15 -14.24
C PHE A 196 -12.17 -3.70 -14.56
N PHE A 197 -12.94 -3.29 -13.56
CA PHE A 197 -14.29 -2.73 -13.80
C PHE A 197 -14.25 -1.40 -14.54
N VAL A 198 -13.33 -0.48 -14.18
CA VAL A 198 -13.12 0.79 -14.88
C VAL A 198 -12.76 0.58 -16.36
N MET A 199 -11.90 -0.39 -16.68
CA MET A 199 -11.55 -0.73 -18.06
C MET A 199 -12.76 -1.27 -18.83
N ILE A 200 -13.61 -2.11 -18.22
CA ILE A 200 -14.84 -2.58 -18.84
C ILE A 200 -15.78 -1.40 -19.16
N GLU A 201 -15.99 -0.46 -18.24
CA GLU A 201 -16.85 0.71 -18.47
C GLU A 201 -16.30 1.64 -19.57
N LEU A 202 -15.00 1.90 -19.58
CA LEU A 202 -14.36 2.73 -20.60
C LEU A 202 -14.38 2.07 -22.00
N ILE A 203 -14.12 0.77 -22.10
CA ILE A 203 -14.18 0.02 -23.37
C ILE A 203 -15.64 -0.09 -23.87
N ALA A 204 -16.58 -0.45 -22.99
CA ALA A 204 -18.00 -0.52 -23.35
C ALA A 204 -18.60 0.85 -23.69
N GLY A 205 -18.10 1.93 -23.09
CA GLY A 205 -18.51 3.30 -23.40
C GLY A 205 -17.89 3.89 -24.67
N THR A 206 -16.76 3.35 -25.17
CA THR A 206 -16.08 3.82 -26.40
C THR A 206 -16.39 2.98 -27.65
N CYS A 207 -16.90 1.76 -27.48
CA CYS A 207 -17.25 0.86 -28.58
C CYS A 207 -18.44 1.31 -29.47
N PRO A 208 -19.56 1.86 -28.93
CA PRO A 208 -20.69 2.31 -29.75
C PRO A 208 -20.36 3.53 -30.63
N HIS A 209 -20.98 3.66 -31.80
CA HIS A 209 -20.78 4.82 -32.71
C HIS A 209 -21.29 6.15 -32.10
N ASP A 210 -22.31 6.09 -31.24
CA ASP A 210 -22.72 7.19 -30.37
C ASP A 210 -22.35 6.83 -28.92
N PRO A 211 -21.16 7.24 -28.42
CA PRO A 211 -20.65 6.80 -27.14
C PRO A 211 -21.50 7.34 -25.97
N PRO A 212 -22.01 6.48 -25.06
CA PRO A 212 -22.88 6.89 -23.97
C PRO A 212 -22.10 7.62 -22.88
N ILE A 213 -22.03 8.96 -23.00
CA ILE A 213 -21.33 9.90 -22.10
C ILE A 213 -21.58 9.61 -20.60
N ARG A 214 -22.80 9.16 -20.23
CA ARG A 214 -23.14 8.78 -18.84
C ARG A 214 -22.33 7.58 -18.32
N VAL A 215 -22.05 6.59 -19.17
CA VAL A 215 -21.20 5.43 -18.81
C VAL A 215 -19.75 5.87 -18.68
N LEU A 216 -19.28 6.77 -19.55
CA LEU A 216 -17.94 7.35 -19.47
C LEU A 216 -17.75 8.32 -18.27
N ALA A 217 -18.79 8.56 -17.48
CA ALA A 217 -18.76 9.29 -16.21
C ALA A 217 -18.76 8.37 -14.96
N MET A 218 -19.01 7.07 -15.13
CA MET A 218 -19.09 6.08 -14.04
C MET A 218 -17.75 5.57 -13.46
N PRO A 219 -16.58 5.60 -14.13
CA PRO A 219 -15.36 4.97 -13.60
C PRO A 219 -14.95 5.37 -12.18
N ALA A 220 -15.02 6.66 -11.83
CA ALA A 220 -14.66 7.10 -10.48
C ALA A 220 -15.71 6.68 -9.42
N PRO A 221 -17.04 6.83 -9.64
CA PRO A 221 -18.07 6.16 -8.84
C PRO A 221 -17.92 4.63 -8.72
N THR A 222 -17.55 3.93 -9.80
CA THR A 222 -17.40 2.47 -9.80
C THR A 222 -16.17 2.01 -9.02
N MET A 223 -15.06 2.76 -9.07
CA MET A 223 -13.92 2.57 -8.16
C MET A 223 -14.32 2.78 -6.69
N MET A 224 -15.19 3.76 -6.39
CA MET A 224 -15.75 3.95 -5.04
C MET A 224 -16.66 2.79 -4.61
N PHE A 225 -17.49 2.25 -5.51
CA PHE A 225 -18.29 1.05 -5.23
C PHE A 225 -17.39 -0.15 -4.93
N ALA A 226 -16.36 -0.41 -5.74
CA ALA A 226 -15.46 -1.54 -5.55
C ALA A 226 -14.79 -1.51 -4.16
N ILE A 227 -14.17 -0.38 -3.81
CA ILE A 227 -13.49 -0.19 -2.51
C ILE A 227 -14.50 -0.15 -1.35
N GLY A 228 -15.63 0.54 -1.50
CA GLY A 228 -16.65 0.66 -0.47
C GLY A 228 -17.29 -0.69 -0.10
N CYS A 229 -17.66 -1.47 -1.12
CA CYS A 229 -18.22 -2.80 -0.95
C CYS A 229 -17.19 -3.80 -0.40
N GLU A 230 -15.92 -3.74 -0.82
CA GLU A 230 -14.86 -4.60 -0.27
C GLU A 230 -14.61 -4.33 1.22
N LEU A 231 -14.40 -3.06 1.60
CA LEU A 231 -14.20 -2.67 2.99
C LEU A 231 -15.39 -3.07 3.89
N LEU A 232 -16.62 -2.97 3.38
CA LEU A 232 -17.82 -3.41 4.09
C LEU A 232 -17.90 -4.94 4.19
N LEU A 233 -17.64 -5.66 3.10
CA LEU A 233 -17.67 -7.13 3.04
C LEU A 233 -16.64 -7.75 3.99
N VAL A 234 -15.41 -7.22 4.04
CA VAL A 234 -14.36 -7.68 4.96
C VAL A 234 -14.78 -7.48 6.42
N ASP A 235 -15.44 -6.38 6.76
CA ASP A 235 -15.89 -6.11 8.13
C ASP A 235 -17.15 -6.91 8.51
N ILE A 236 -18.03 -7.24 7.55
CA ILE A 236 -19.14 -8.19 7.72
C ILE A 236 -18.61 -9.61 7.98
N LEU A 237 -17.69 -10.10 7.14
CA LEU A 237 -17.07 -11.42 7.32
C LEU A 237 -16.34 -11.50 8.68
N ARG A 238 -15.68 -10.41 9.09
CA ARG A 238 -15.08 -10.26 10.42
C ARG A 238 -16.13 -10.33 11.53
N TYR A 239 -17.27 -9.65 11.41
CA TYR A 239 -18.36 -9.71 12.39
C TYR A 239 -18.96 -11.12 12.50
N MET A 240 -19.07 -11.83 11.38
CA MET A 240 -19.46 -13.24 11.32
C MET A 240 -18.37 -14.21 11.84
N ASN A 241 -17.22 -13.71 12.30
CA ASN A 241 -16.06 -14.48 12.76
C ASN A 241 -15.50 -15.45 11.70
N VAL A 242 -15.69 -15.16 10.42
CA VAL A 242 -15.14 -15.96 9.32
C VAL A 242 -13.61 -15.82 9.32
N PRO A 243 -12.83 -16.92 9.35
CA PRO A 243 -11.38 -16.86 9.25
C PRO A 243 -10.95 -16.37 7.86
N ALA A 244 -9.79 -15.71 7.75
CA ALA A 244 -9.31 -15.14 6.50
C ALA A 244 -9.27 -16.20 5.37
N PRO A 245 -10.13 -16.09 4.33
CA PRO A 245 -10.32 -17.17 3.36
C PRO A 245 -9.12 -17.32 2.43
N CYS A 246 -8.43 -16.21 2.18
CA CYS A 246 -7.14 -16.10 1.54
C CYS A 246 -6.22 -15.21 2.40
N ARG A 247 -4.99 -14.97 1.93
CA ARG A 247 -4.02 -14.14 2.64
C ARG A 247 -4.25 -12.65 2.37
N ILE A 248 -4.55 -11.89 3.42
CA ILE A 248 -4.80 -10.44 3.38
C ILE A 248 -3.54 -9.70 3.88
N SER A 249 -2.62 -9.41 2.96
CA SER A 249 -1.29 -8.84 3.25
C SER A 249 -0.58 -9.58 4.39
N SER A 250 -0.22 -8.94 5.51
CA SER A 250 0.49 -9.62 6.60
C SER A 250 -0.39 -10.51 7.47
N LEU A 251 -1.71 -10.56 7.23
CA LEU A 251 -2.61 -11.55 7.83
C LEU A 251 -2.53 -12.88 7.05
N PRO A 252 -2.03 -13.98 7.64
CA PRO A 252 -2.03 -15.28 6.98
C PRO A 252 -3.45 -15.82 6.83
N GLN A 253 -3.65 -16.71 5.85
CA GLN A 253 -4.89 -17.46 5.67
C GLN A 253 -5.26 -18.21 6.96
N GLY A 254 -6.56 -18.30 7.27
CA GLY A 254 -7.07 -18.94 8.49
C GLY A 254 -7.04 -18.07 9.76
N ALA A 255 -6.32 -16.94 9.77
CA ALA A 255 -6.29 -16.04 10.93
C ALA A 255 -7.58 -15.18 11.03
N PRO A 256 -7.97 -14.71 12.24
CA PRO A 256 -9.15 -13.87 12.39
C PRO A 256 -9.00 -12.53 11.67
N LEU A 257 -10.04 -12.15 10.92
CA LEU A 257 -10.06 -10.95 10.10
C LEU A 257 -9.86 -9.65 10.89
N ARG A 258 -9.22 -8.68 10.24
CA ARG A 258 -9.02 -7.30 10.73
C ARG A 258 -9.98 -6.36 9.99
N PRO A 259 -10.37 -5.21 10.56
CA PRO A 259 -11.17 -4.22 9.83
C PRO A 259 -10.47 -3.86 8.51
N GLY A 260 -11.19 -3.79 7.40
CA GLY A 260 -10.60 -3.69 6.05
C GLY A 260 -9.57 -2.56 5.90
N ILE A 261 -9.80 -1.42 6.55
CA ILE A 261 -8.88 -0.27 6.47
C ILE A 261 -7.51 -0.55 7.09
N TYR A 262 -7.36 -1.59 7.92
CA TYR A 262 -6.06 -2.05 8.42
C TYR A 262 -5.13 -2.42 7.26
N ALA A 263 -5.60 -3.18 6.27
CA ALA A 263 -4.77 -3.62 5.14
C ALA A 263 -4.38 -2.43 4.25
N TYR A 264 -5.32 -1.52 4.00
CA TYR A 264 -5.08 -0.28 3.27
C TYR A 264 -3.99 0.58 3.94
N ILE A 265 -4.08 0.79 5.26
CA ILE A 265 -3.06 1.53 6.02
C ILE A 265 -1.72 0.78 6.04
N GLU A 266 -1.74 -0.54 6.23
CA GLU A 266 -0.53 -1.38 6.23
C GLU A 266 0.25 -1.24 4.93
N ASP A 267 -0.44 -1.35 3.79
CA ASP A 267 0.19 -1.44 2.48
C ASP A 267 0.55 -0.06 1.90
N ILE A 268 -0.34 0.93 1.99
CA ILE A 268 -0.08 2.29 1.51
C ILE A 268 1.11 2.91 2.26
N CYS A 269 1.12 2.81 3.60
CA CYS A 269 2.24 3.36 4.37
C CYS A 269 3.53 2.55 4.20
N ALA A 270 3.47 1.23 4.00
CA ALA A 270 4.67 0.42 3.78
C ALA A 270 5.31 0.67 2.42
N VAL A 271 4.53 0.66 1.32
CA VAL A 271 5.07 0.66 -0.06
C VAL A 271 5.16 2.06 -0.65
N ASP A 272 4.05 2.81 -0.66
CA ASP A 272 4.00 4.14 -1.26
C ASP A 272 4.66 5.14 -0.32
N GLY A 273 4.18 5.14 0.93
CA GLY A 273 4.71 5.91 2.06
C GLY A 273 6.08 5.46 2.56
N SER A 274 6.69 4.43 1.96
CA SER A 274 8.06 3.93 2.23
C SER A 274 8.37 3.67 3.70
N GLY A 275 7.41 3.11 4.45
CA GLY A 275 7.56 2.64 5.84
C GLY A 275 8.05 1.19 5.97
N GLY A 276 8.04 0.42 4.89
CA GLY A 276 8.59 -0.94 4.82
C GLY A 276 7.92 -1.98 5.74
N THR A 277 8.59 -3.12 5.88
CA THR A 277 8.27 -4.22 6.82
C THR A 277 8.25 -3.75 8.27
N GLU A 278 9.14 -2.82 8.62
CA GLU A 278 9.26 -2.22 9.95
C GLU A 278 7.95 -1.52 10.38
N PHE A 279 7.32 -0.76 9.48
CA PHE A 279 6.00 -0.20 9.73
C PHE A 279 4.92 -1.28 9.85
N ARG A 280 4.89 -2.27 8.95
CA ARG A 280 3.91 -3.38 9.01
C ARG A 280 3.96 -4.11 10.36
N GLN A 281 5.16 -4.39 10.88
CA GLN A 281 5.34 -5.01 12.19
C GLN A 281 4.85 -4.12 13.34
N ARG A 282 5.21 -2.83 13.36
CA ARG A 282 4.75 -1.90 14.41
C ARG A 282 3.25 -1.68 14.41
N LEU A 283 2.63 -1.62 13.22
CA LEU A 283 1.19 -1.55 13.05
C LEU A 283 0.51 -2.82 13.60
N ASN A 284 1.05 -4.00 13.28
CA ASN A 284 0.59 -5.28 13.83
C ASN A 284 0.70 -5.34 15.36
N LEU A 285 1.84 -4.94 15.93
CA LEU A 285 2.08 -4.94 17.37
C LEU A 285 1.12 -3.99 18.10
N ARG A 286 0.92 -2.75 17.62
CA ARG A 286 -0.05 -1.82 18.20
C ARG A 286 -1.48 -2.33 18.08
N TYR A 287 -1.84 -2.95 16.95
CA TYR A 287 -3.15 -3.57 16.75
C TYR A 287 -3.42 -4.72 17.74
N GLN A 288 -2.42 -5.56 18.02
CA GLN A 288 -2.56 -6.63 19.01
C GLN A 288 -2.67 -6.07 20.44
N ALA A 289 -1.76 -5.17 20.82
CA ALA A 289 -1.70 -4.59 22.16
C ALA A 289 -2.93 -3.73 22.51
N SER A 290 -3.36 -2.84 21.61
CA SER A 290 -4.33 -1.78 21.94
C SER A 290 -5.77 -2.13 21.56
N LYS A 291 -6.67 -2.10 22.55
CA LYS A 291 -8.12 -2.23 22.33
C LYS A 291 -8.72 -0.96 21.70
N GLY A 292 -8.24 0.22 22.13
CA GLY A 292 -8.68 1.51 21.58
C GLY A 292 -8.33 1.67 20.10
N PHE A 293 -7.10 1.34 19.71
CA PHE A 293 -6.65 1.37 18.31
C PHE A 293 -7.50 0.44 17.41
N ARG A 294 -7.85 -0.76 17.90
CA ARG A 294 -8.75 -1.69 17.20
C ARG A 294 -10.15 -1.10 16.99
N MET A 295 -10.73 -0.45 18.00
CA MET A 295 -12.03 0.23 17.86
C MET A 295 -11.98 1.39 16.87
N MET A 296 -10.92 2.21 16.94
CA MET A 296 -10.69 3.32 16.00
C MET A 296 -10.65 2.82 14.55
N LEU A 297 -9.89 1.78 14.25
CA LEU A 297 -9.79 1.23 12.89
C LEU A 297 -11.10 0.62 12.37
N HIS A 298 -11.90 -0.01 13.24
CA HIS A 298 -13.24 -0.49 12.88
C HIS A 298 -14.22 0.66 12.58
N ARG A 299 -14.27 1.70 13.43
CA ARG A 299 -15.05 2.92 13.18
C ARG A 299 -14.66 3.60 11.86
N LEU A 300 -13.37 3.68 11.58
CA LEU A 300 -12.86 4.24 10.33
C LEU A 300 -13.20 3.37 9.11
N THR A 301 -13.13 2.04 9.24
CA THR A 301 -13.57 1.12 8.17
C THR A 301 -15.02 1.38 7.81
N LEU A 302 -15.93 1.44 8.79
CA LEU A 302 -17.35 1.72 8.55
C LEU A 302 -17.57 3.13 7.97
N PHE A 303 -16.90 4.16 8.51
CA PHE A 303 -17.04 5.54 8.03
C PHE A 303 -16.62 5.72 6.56
N TRP A 304 -15.53 5.06 6.15
CA TRP A 304 -15.05 5.09 4.77
C TRP A 304 -15.86 4.17 3.85
N ALA A 305 -16.22 2.96 4.28
CA ALA A 305 -17.00 2.02 3.48
C ALA A 305 -18.43 2.53 3.19
N ILE A 306 -19.16 2.93 4.24
CA ILE A 306 -20.53 3.45 4.12
C ILE A 306 -20.51 4.80 3.39
N GLY A 307 -19.54 5.67 3.68
CA GLY A 307 -19.36 6.94 2.98
C GLY A 307 -19.11 6.75 1.48
N ALA A 308 -18.25 5.80 1.10
CA ALA A 308 -17.96 5.49 -0.29
C ALA A 308 -19.18 4.94 -1.03
N ILE A 309 -19.90 3.97 -0.44
CA ILE A 309 -21.11 3.40 -1.04
C ILE A 309 -22.20 4.48 -1.21
N ILE A 310 -22.49 5.28 -0.18
CA ILE A 310 -23.51 6.33 -0.27
C ILE A 310 -23.12 7.38 -1.33
N CYS A 311 -21.88 7.84 -1.34
CA CYS A 311 -21.44 8.83 -2.32
C CYS A 311 -21.41 8.25 -3.75
N ALA A 312 -21.09 6.97 -3.93
CA ALA A 312 -21.15 6.30 -5.23
C ALA A 312 -22.61 6.19 -5.73
N VAL A 313 -23.55 5.75 -4.88
CA VAL A 313 -24.99 5.72 -5.20
C VAL A 313 -25.51 7.12 -5.58
N VAL A 314 -25.15 8.15 -4.81
CA VAL A 314 -25.54 9.54 -5.09
C VAL A 314 -24.92 10.05 -6.39
N ALA A 315 -23.63 9.78 -6.64
CA ALA A 315 -22.96 10.15 -7.87
C ALA A 315 -23.62 9.49 -9.09
N THR A 316 -23.87 8.18 -9.06
CA THR A 316 -24.58 7.44 -10.11
C THR A 316 -26.00 7.98 -10.32
N ALA A 317 -26.77 8.23 -9.26
CA ALA A 317 -28.11 8.82 -9.38
C ALA A 317 -28.09 10.19 -10.07
N ILE A 318 -27.11 11.05 -9.76
CA ILE A 318 -26.92 12.34 -10.43
C ILE A 318 -26.49 12.14 -11.89
N ILE A 319 -25.50 11.28 -12.17
CA ILE A 319 -24.99 10.96 -13.52
C ILE A 319 -26.10 10.48 -14.46
N PHE A 320 -27.10 9.76 -13.97
CA PHE A 320 -28.22 9.28 -14.79
C PHE A 320 -29.40 10.27 -14.90
N THR A 321 -29.53 11.24 -14.00
CA THR A 321 -30.66 12.20 -13.99
C THR A 321 -30.37 13.53 -14.69
N ILE A 322 -29.16 14.09 -14.58
CA ILE A 322 -28.88 15.47 -15.09
C ILE A 322 -28.53 15.49 -16.60
N GLN A 323 -28.24 16.66 -17.16
CA GLN A 323 -27.80 16.82 -18.56
C GLN A 323 -26.44 16.12 -18.83
N ARG A 324 -26.17 15.73 -20.08
CA ARG A 324 -25.05 14.84 -20.45
C ARG A 324 -23.67 15.38 -20.03
N ASP A 325 -23.35 16.61 -20.44
CA ASP A 325 -22.06 17.26 -20.18
C ASP A 325 -21.86 17.51 -18.67
N ALA A 326 -22.92 17.92 -17.98
CA ALA A 326 -22.91 18.10 -16.52
C ALA A 326 -22.73 16.78 -15.77
N ALA A 327 -23.34 15.68 -16.25
CA ALA A 327 -23.17 14.35 -15.68
C ALA A 327 -21.70 13.87 -15.80
N TYR A 328 -21.05 14.16 -16.92
CA TYR A 328 -19.63 13.85 -17.12
C TYR A 328 -18.73 14.63 -16.14
N VAL A 329 -18.94 15.94 -16.00
CA VAL A 329 -18.19 16.75 -15.01
C VAL A 329 -18.43 16.26 -13.58
N VAL A 330 -19.68 16.00 -13.20
CA VAL A 330 -20.00 15.55 -11.83
C VAL A 330 -19.40 14.18 -11.54
N GLY A 331 -19.44 13.23 -12.48
CA GLY A 331 -18.86 11.90 -12.30
C GLY A 331 -17.36 11.91 -12.04
N TRP A 332 -16.61 12.79 -12.71
CA TRP A 332 -15.17 12.94 -12.47
C TRP A 332 -14.81 13.83 -11.28
N VAL A 333 -15.63 14.83 -10.91
CA VAL A 333 -15.31 15.76 -9.79
C VAL A 333 -15.79 15.26 -8.43
N LEU A 334 -17.02 14.74 -8.33
CA LEU A 334 -17.67 14.46 -7.05
C LEU A 334 -16.94 13.42 -6.18
N PRO A 335 -16.42 12.29 -6.73
CA PRO A 335 -15.59 11.34 -5.98
C PRO A 335 -14.36 11.94 -5.31
N PHE A 336 -13.63 12.81 -6.02
CA PHE A 336 -12.40 13.41 -5.50
C PHE A 336 -12.70 14.52 -4.48
N LEU A 337 -13.76 15.29 -4.69
CA LEU A 337 -14.25 16.27 -3.70
C LEU A 337 -14.68 15.56 -2.39
N TRP A 338 -15.44 14.47 -2.51
CA TRP A 338 -15.84 13.64 -1.37
C TRP A 338 -14.62 13.08 -0.63
N ALA A 339 -13.65 12.47 -1.35
CA ALA A 339 -12.46 11.90 -0.76
C ALA A 339 -11.59 12.95 -0.04
N GLY A 340 -11.51 14.17 -0.58
CA GLY A 340 -10.86 15.31 0.08
C GLY A 340 -11.53 15.70 1.40
N ILE A 341 -12.87 15.80 1.42
CA ILE A 341 -13.65 16.12 2.61
C ILE A 341 -13.53 15.00 3.67
N TRP A 342 -13.68 13.73 3.28
CA TRP A 342 -13.52 12.58 4.19
C TRP A 342 -12.10 12.48 4.77
N THR A 343 -11.08 12.81 3.98
CA THR A 343 -9.68 12.93 4.45
C THR A 343 -9.53 14.06 5.47
N ALA A 344 -10.10 15.24 5.20
CA ALA A 344 -10.06 16.39 6.10
C ALA A 344 -10.77 16.14 7.44
N ILE A 345 -11.83 15.32 7.46
CA ILE A 345 -12.51 14.86 8.68
C ILE A 345 -11.69 13.78 9.41
N THR A 346 -11.11 12.82 8.66
CA THR A 346 -10.38 11.68 9.22
C THR A 346 -9.10 12.11 9.95
N ILE A 347 -8.34 13.06 9.41
CA ILE A 347 -7.05 13.51 9.98
C ILE A 347 -7.17 13.98 11.45
N PRO A 348 -8.05 14.93 11.82
CA PRO A 348 -8.22 15.37 13.21
C PRO A 348 -8.92 14.33 14.09
N TRP A 349 -9.79 13.48 13.54
CA TRP A 349 -10.42 12.39 14.30
C TRP A 349 -9.37 11.36 14.74
N VAL A 350 -8.54 10.86 13.82
CA VAL A 350 -7.42 9.96 14.13
C VAL A 350 -6.46 10.57 15.14
N GLN A 351 -6.13 11.86 15.02
CA GLN A 351 -5.26 12.54 15.99
C GLN A 351 -5.88 12.62 17.41
N ARG A 352 -7.20 12.79 17.51
CA ARG A 352 -7.93 12.77 18.79
C ARG A 352 -7.98 11.37 19.41
N GLU A 353 -8.34 10.35 18.65
CA GLU A 353 -8.42 8.96 19.13
C GLU A 353 -7.03 8.42 19.52
N LEU A 354 -5.96 8.75 18.77
CA LEU A 354 -4.58 8.38 19.13
C LEU A 354 -4.06 9.11 20.37
N LYS A 355 -4.49 10.35 20.63
CA LYS A 355 -4.19 11.06 21.88
C LYS A 355 -4.93 10.42 23.04
N LYS A 356 -6.24 10.17 22.87
CA LYS A 356 -7.08 9.50 23.87
C LYS A 356 -6.53 8.11 24.22
N GLU A 357 -6.12 7.32 23.23
CA GLU A 357 -5.49 6.00 23.43
C GLU A 357 -4.26 6.11 24.36
N TYR A 358 -3.45 7.15 24.20
CA TYR A 358 -2.25 7.38 25.03
C TYR A 358 -2.61 7.79 26.47
N GLU A 359 -3.66 8.61 26.64
CA GLU A 359 -4.18 9.04 27.94
C GLU A 359 -4.86 7.88 28.70
N GLU A 360 -5.61 7.03 28.01
CA GLU A 360 -6.19 5.80 28.57
C GLU A 360 -5.09 4.78 28.94
N TRP A 361 -4.05 4.62 28.11
CA TRP A 361 -2.95 3.69 28.35
C TRP A 361 -2.14 4.04 29.60
N THR A 362 -1.76 5.31 29.74
CA THR A 362 -1.05 5.78 30.95
C THR A 362 -1.93 5.67 32.19
N THR A 363 -3.21 6.03 32.09
CA THR A 363 -4.17 5.92 33.22
C THR A 363 -4.43 4.47 33.64
N ALA A 364 -4.32 3.49 32.73
CA ALA A 364 -4.43 2.07 33.04
C ALA A 364 -3.19 1.55 33.79
N ASN A 365 -1.99 1.89 33.28
CA ASN A 365 -0.73 1.45 33.90
C ASN A 365 -0.47 2.09 35.27
N PHE A 366 -1.03 3.27 35.57
CA PHE A 366 -0.99 3.88 36.92
C PHE A 366 -2.07 3.33 37.89
N LYS A 367 -2.78 2.25 37.52
CA LYS A 367 -3.83 1.61 38.34
C LYS A 367 -3.65 0.09 38.51
N ALA A 368 -2.54 -0.45 38.02
CA ALA A 368 -2.10 -1.83 38.21
C ALA A 368 -0.92 -1.87 39.19
#